data_AF-A0A1G7GVF2-F1
#
_entry.id   AF-A0A1G7GVF2-F1
#
_cell.length_a   1.000
_cell.length_b   1.000
_cell.length_c   1.000
_cell.angle_alpha   90.00
_cell.angle_beta   90.00
_cell.angle_gamma   90.00
#
_symmetry.space_group_name_H-M   'P 1'
#
loop_
_entity.id
_entity.type
_entity.pdbx_description
1 polymer ?
#
loop_
_entity_poly.entity_id
_entity_poly.type
_entity_poly.pdbx_seq_one_letter_code
_entity_poly.pdbx_strand_id
1 'polypeptide(L)'
;MSKALSMDLRERAMARLADGETIRQVAAALSVAPSSVVKWSPRLRRTGSVAAGKLGGHVPPKISGANEVWLRDRIRTPFTLRGLV
;
A
#
# COMPACT_ATOMS: atom_id res chain seq x y z
N MET A 1 -13.86 -2.55 -0.17
CA MET A 1 -12.59 -2.41 0.59
C MET A 1 -11.49 -3.14 -0.14
N SER A 2 -10.54 -2.45 -0.75
CA SER A 2 -9.37 -3.09 -1.36
C SER A 2 -8.35 -3.42 -0.27
N LYS A 3 -8.31 -4.68 0.16
CA LYS A 3 -7.28 -5.18 1.07
C LYS A 3 -6.26 -5.99 0.28
N ALA A 4 -4.99 -5.76 0.57
CA ALA A 4 -3.93 -6.64 0.10
C ALA A 4 -4.16 -8.08 0.61
N LEU A 5 -3.93 -9.08 -0.24
CA LEU A 5 -3.79 -10.47 0.19
C LEU A 5 -2.69 -10.57 1.27
N SER A 6 -2.85 -11.50 2.21
CA SER A 6 -1.98 -11.66 3.38
C SER A 6 -0.51 -11.89 3.01
N MET A 7 0.41 -11.58 3.93
CA MET A 7 1.84 -11.82 3.74
C MET A 7 2.14 -13.31 3.53
N ASP A 8 1.62 -14.16 4.41
CA ASP A 8 1.77 -15.61 4.34
C ASP A 8 1.42 -16.16 2.94
N LEU A 9 0.28 -15.75 2.38
CA LEU A 9 -0.17 -16.24 1.07
C LEU A 9 0.81 -15.85 -0.05
N ARG A 10 1.40 -14.66 0.04
CA ARG A 10 2.36 -14.16 -0.94
C ARG A 10 3.71 -14.87 -0.82
N GLU A 11 4.16 -15.08 0.42
CA GLU A 11 5.42 -15.76 0.72
C GLU A 11 5.36 -17.22 0.28
N ARG A 12 4.27 -17.92 0.61
CA ARG A 12 4.01 -19.29 0.14
C ARG A 12 3.96 -19.38 -1.39
N ALA A 13 3.36 -18.40 -2.05
CA ALA A 13 3.36 -18.36 -3.52
C ALA A 13 4.77 -18.22 -4.09
N MET A 14 5.64 -17.40 -3.50
CA MET A 14 7.02 -17.26 -3.96
C MET A 14 7.89 -18.47 -3.64
N ALA A 15 7.69 -19.12 -2.49
CA ALA A 15 8.36 -20.36 -2.15
C ALA A 15 8.08 -21.44 -3.21
N ARG A 16 6.80 -21.66 -3.55
CA ARG A 16 6.42 -22.64 -4.57
C ARG A 16 6.97 -22.34 -5.97
N LEU A 17 7.06 -21.05 -6.34
CA LEU A 17 7.74 -20.65 -7.59
C LEU A 17 9.25 -20.96 -7.53
N ALA A 18 9.88 -20.77 -6.37
CA ALA A 18 11.30 -21.11 -6.18
C ALA A 18 11.53 -22.63 -6.26
N ASP A 19 10.55 -23.42 -5.83
CA ASP A 19 10.53 -24.89 -5.97
C ASP A 19 10.27 -25.36 -7.42
N GLY A 20 10.10 -24.42 -8.36
CA GLY A 20 9.97 -24.71 -9.80
C GLY A 20 8.55 -24.87 -10.31
N GLU A 21 7.52 -24.66 -9.49
CA GLU A 21 6.14 -24.69 -9.95
C GLU A 21 5.84 -23.54 -10.93
N THR A 22 4.95 -23.79 -11.89
CA THR A 22 4.47 -22.74 -12.79
C THR A 22 3.51 -21.79 -12.07
N ILE A 23 3.42 -20.56 -12.56
CA ILE A 23 2.47 -19.54 -12.06
C ILE A 23 1.03 -20.07 -11.98
N ARG A 24 0.58 -20.87 -12.97
CA ARG A 24 -0.78 -21.42 -12.97
C ARG A 24 -0.98 -22.48 -11.90
N GLN A 25 0.02 -23.35 -11.67
CA GLN A 25 -0.02 -24.35 -10.59
C GLN A 25 -0.11 -23.69 -9.21
N VAL A 26 0.76 -22.70 -8.95
CA VAL A 26 0.75 -21.94 -7.69
C VAL A 26 -0.58 -21.23 -7.49
N ALA A 27 -1.08 -20.55 -8.52
CA ALA A 27 -2.33 -19.81 -8.46
C ALA A 27 -3.54 -20.71 -8.17
N ALA A 28 -3.61 -21.86 -8.84
CA ALA A 28 -4.66 -22.85 -8.60
C ALA A 28 -4.58 -23.43 -7.18
N ALA A 29 -3.37 -23.78 -6.72
CA ALA A 29 -3.18 -24.39 -5.41
C ALA A 29 -3.45 -23.45 -4.22
N LEU A 30 -3.27 -22.14 -4.43
CA LEU A 30 -3.51 -21.11 -3.41
C LEU A 30 -4.84 -20.37 -3.59
N SER A 31 -5.66 -20.79 -4.57
CA SER A 31 -6.95 -20.16 -4.91
C SER A 31 -6.84 -18.65 -5.13
N VAL A 32 -5.80 -18.21 -5.85
CA VAL A 32 -5.58 -16.80 -6.21
C VAL A 32 -5.59 -16.60 -7.71
N ALA A 33 -5.90 -15.39 -8.17
CA ALA A 33 -5.75 -15.05 -9.58
C ALA A 33 -4.27 -15.19 -10.02
N PRO A 34 -3.97 -15.82 -11.19
CA PRO A 34 -2.60 -15.94 -11.69
C PRO A 34 -1.88 -14.59 -11.82
N SER A 35 -2.63 -13.53 -12.14
CA SER A 35 -2.10 -12.16 -12.25
C SER A 35 -1.54 -11.62 -10.93
N SER A 36 -2.02 -12.09 -9.78
CA SER A 36 -1.46 -11.73 -8.47
C SER A 36 -0.05 -12.29 -8.32
N VAL A 37 0.13 -13.56 -8.64
CA VAL A 37 1.43 -14.27 -8.58
C VAL A 37 2.43 -13.64 -9.56
N VAL A 38 1.98 -13.33 -10.79
CA VAL A 38 2.78 -12.60 -11.79
C VAL A 38 3.29 -11.26 -11.23
N LYS A 39 2.47 -10.52 -10.48
CA LYS A 39 2.86 -9.22 -9.91
C LYS A 39 3.82 -9.33 -8.73
N TRP A 40 3.75 -10.40 -7.94
CA TRP A 40 4.61 -10.58 -6.78
C TRP A 40 6.06 -10.92 -7.14
N SER A 41 6.28 -11.68 -8.21
CA SER A 41 7.62 -12.13 -8.61
C SER A 41 8.58 -10.98 -8.98
N PRO A 42 8.22 -10.03 -9.88
CA PRO A 42 9.05 -8.85 -10.14
C PRO A 42 9.23 -7.96 -8.92
N ARG A 43 8.23 -7.89 -8.04
CA ARG A 43 8.32 -7.09 -6.82
C ARG A 43 9.36 -7.67 -5.87
N LEU A 44 9.33 -8.98 -5.63
CA LEU A 44 10.34 -9.67 -4.82
C LEU A 44 11.75 -9.41 -5.38
N ARG A 45 11.96 -9.57 -6.69
CA ARG A 45 13.26 -9.29 -7.32
C ARG A 45 13.72 -7.84 -7.15
N ARG A 46 12.79 -6.88 -7.23
CA ARG A 46 13.12 -5.45 -7.18
C ARG A 46 13.34 -4.93 -5.75
N THR A 47 12.59 -5.43 -4.77
CA THR A 47 12.56 -4.86 -3.41
C THR A 47 12.95 -5.85 -2.32
N GLY A 48 13.24 -7.11 -2.64
CA GLY A 48 13.51 -8.17 -1.67
C GLY A 48 12.31 -8.58 -0.81
N SER A 49 11.10 -8.10 -1.11
CA SER A 49 9.91 -8.35 -0.31
C SER A 49 8.65 -8.43 -1.16
N VAL A 50 7.71 -9.30 -0.78
CA VAL A 50 6.37 -9.39 -1.37
C VAL A 50 5.32 -8.51 -0.69
N ALA A 51 5.71 -7.79 0.37
CA ALA A 51 4.81 -6.91 1.10
C ALA A 51 4.13 -5.92 0.18
N ALA A 52 2.82 -5.69 0.32
CA ALA A 52 2.13 -4.71 -0.52
C ALA A 52 2.78 -3.33 -0.39
N GLY A 53 2.72 -2.54 -1.47
CA GLY A 53 3.06 -1.12 -1.36
C GLY A 53 2.06 -0.38 -0.48
N LYS A 54 2.36 0.89 -0.20
CA LYS A 54 1.43 1.79 0.49
C LYS A 54 0.07 1.76 -0.23
N LEU A 55 -0.99 1.44 0.50
CA LEU A 55 -2.37 1.49 0.01
C LEU A 55 -2.99 2.82 0.45
N GLY A 56 -3.33 3.67 -0.52
CA GLY A 56 -3.86 5.01 -0.24
C GLY A 56 -2.83 5.98 0.34
N GLY A 57 -3.27 7.19 0.68
CA GLY A 57 -2.44 8.21 1.32
C GLY A 57 -1.24 8.69 0.48
N HIS A 58 -1.29 8.55 -0.84
CA HIS A 58 -0.25 9.10 -1.72
C HIS A 58 -0.37 10.61 -1.90
N VAL A 59 -1.57 11.15 -1.73
CA VAL A 59 -1.84 12.58 -1.81
C VAL A 59 -1.30 13.24 -0.53
N PRO A 60 -0.36 14.20 -0.62
CA PRO A 60 0.10 14.95 0.54
C PRO A 60 -1.05 15.75 1.20
N PRO A 61 -0.93 16.09 2.49
CA PRO A 61 -1.90 16.98 3.15
C PRO A 61 -1.99 18.33 2.44
N LYS A 62 -3.23 18.77 2.16
CA LYS A 62 -3.49 20.08 1.53
C LYS A 62 -3.06 21.25 2.40
N ILE A 63 -3.11 21.06 3.72
CA ILE A 63 -2.62 22.01 4.72
C ILE A 63 -1.29 21.44 5.23
N SER A 64 -0.19 22.01 4.74
CA SER A 64 1.18 21.60 5.11
C SER A 64 2.10 22.82 5.08
N GLY A 65 3.27 22.70 5.71
CA GLY A 65 4.27 23.77 5.76
C GLY A 65 3.75 25.02 6.46
N ALA A 66 3.96 26.19 5.84
CA ALA A 66 3.57 27.47 6.42
C ALA A 66 2.07 27.56 6.76
N ASN A 67 1.21 26.96 5.93
CA ASN A 67 -0.25 26.95 6.16
C ASN A 67 -0.62 26.11 7.39
N GLU A 68 0.09 25.01 7.64
CA GLU A 68 -0.10 24.21 8.84
C GLU A 68 0.33 24.98 10.09
N VAL A 69 1.50 25.62 10.05
CA VAL A 69 2.03 26.41 11.17
C VAL A 69 1.08 27.57 11.51
N TRP A 70 0.65 28.31 10.48
CA TRP A 70 -0.30 29.41 10.63
C TRP A 70 -1.63 28.92 11.22
N LEU A 71 -2.18 27.82 10.70
CA LEU A 71 -3.45 27.30 11.18
C LEU A 71 -3.35 26.82 12.64
N ARG A 72 -2.24 26.17 13.01
CA ARG A 72 -1.96 25.73 14.39
C ARG A 72 -1.84 26.90 15.36
N ASP A 73 -1.23 28.01 14.94
CA ASP A 73 -1.19 29.24 15.73
C ASP A 73 -2.60 29.83 15.89
N ARG A 74 -3.35 29.91 14.79
CA ARG A 74 -4.67 30.53 14.76
C ARG A 74 -5.71 29.83 15.62
N ILE A 75 -5.71 28.50 15.67
CA ILE A 75 -6.69 27.69 16.41
C ILE A 75 -6.49 27.72 17.93
N ARG A 76 -5.41 28.33 18.44
CA ARG A 76 -5.21 28.50 19.89
C ARG A 76 -6.25 29.41 20.54
N THR A 77 -6.92 30.24 19.74
CA THR A 77 -8.00 31.13 20.20
C THR A 77 -9.26 30.82 19.39
N PRO A 78 -10.46 30.78 20.00
CA PRO A 78 -11.71 30.58 19.27
C PRO A 78 -11.88 31.59 18.14
N PHE A 79 -12.31 31.12 16.96
CA PHE A 79 -12.62 31.97 15.82
C PHE A 79 -13.75 31.38 14.98
N THR A 80 -14.38 32.23 14.17
CA THR A 80 -15.38 31.81 13.18
C THR A 80 -14.78 31.87 11.79
N LEU A 81 -15.31 31.07 10.85
CA LEU A 81 -14.86 31.06 9.46
C LEU A 81 -15.01 32.42 8.76
N ARG A 82 -15.86 33.32 9.28
CA ARG A 82 -15.98 34.70 8.77
C ARG A 82 -14.82 35.62 9.16
N GLY A 83 -13.97 35.20 10.10
CA GLY A 83 -12.72 35.87 10.46
C GLY A 83 -11.50 35.34 9.71
N LEU A 84 -11.68 34.53 8.67
CA LEU A 84 -10.64 34.15 7.72
C LEU A 84 -10.60 35.19 6.59
N VAL A 85 -10.14 36.40 6.90
CA VAL A 85 -9.71 37.39 5.91
C VAL A 85 -8.47 38.08 6.44
#